data_AF-A0A5M9N4T3-F1
#
_entry.id   AF-A0A5M9N4T3-F1
#
_cell.length_a   1.000
_cell.length_b   1.000
_cell.length_c   1.000
_cell.angle_alpha   90.00
_cell.angle_beta   90.00
_cell.angle_gamma   90.00
#
_symmetry.space_group_name_H-M   'P 1'
#
loop_
_entity.id
_entity.type
_entity.pdbx_description
1 polymer ?
#
loop_
_entity_poly.entity_id
_entity_poly.type
_entity_poly.pdbx_seq_one_letter_code
_entity_poly.pdbx_strand_id
1 'polypeptide(L)'
;MVDDMGWWTVPIVSLVTFTLYGIEGIGSQLEDPFGYDRNDIKMDAIVGDAKTEIDVVLSEWRRVMRSVEVDSRVREQTDGSDAPKNGAETAFIPPDMFLKVRAMR
;
A
#
# COMPACT_ATOMS: atom_id res chain seq x y z
N MET A 1 19.80 50.67 -22.83
CA MET A 1 19.95 49.32 -22.23
C MET A 1 20.63 48.35 -23.19
N VAL A 2 20.04 47.97 -24.34
CA VAL A 2 20.76 47.14 -25.34
C VAL A 2 21.97 47.87 -25.93
N ASP A 3 21.82 49.18 -26.18
CA ASP A 3 22.91 50.01 -26.72
C ASP A 3 24.06 50.22 -25.72
N ASP A 4 23.82 50.07 -24.41
CA ASP A 4 24.83 50.27 -23.36
C ASP A 4 25.60 48.98 -23.03
N MET A 5 24.97 47.81 -23.18
CA MET A 5 25.58 46.50 -22.90
C MET A 5 26.21 45.85 -24.14
N GLY A 6 25.82 46.26 -25.36
CA GLY A 6 26.42 45.78 -26.60
C GLY A 6 26.46 44.25 -26.67
N TRP A 7 27.64 43.69 -26.95
CA TRP A 7 27.86 42.24 -27.05
C TRP A 7 27.67 41.46 -25.73
N TRP A 8 27.78 42.11 -24.57
CA TRP A 8 27.53 41.47 -23.26
C TRP A 8 26.05 41.16 -23.02
N THR A 9 25.16 41.79 -23.78
CA THR A 9 23.72 41.50 -23.72
C THR A 9 23.43 40.03 -24.06
N VAL A 10 24.14 39.48 -25.05
CA VAL A 10 23.89 38.11 -25.55
C VAL A 10 24.06 37.04 -24.46
N PRO A 11 25.21 36.94 -23.76
CA PRO A 11 25.38 35.94 -22.71
C PRO A 11 24.48 36.18 -21.49
N ILE A 12 24.25 37.45 -21.12
CA ILE A 12 23.44 37.78 -19.94
C ILE A 12 21.96 37.45 -20.18
N VAL A 13 21.42 37.85 -21.34
CA VAL A 13 20.04 37.51 -21.71
C VAL A 13 19.90 36.00 -21.89
N SER A 14 20.88 35.32 -22.49
CA SER A 14 20.86 33.86 -22.60
C SER A 14 20.79 33.17 -21.23
N LEU A 15 21.58 33.63 -20.25
CA LEU A 15 21.57 33.09 -18.89
C LEU A 15 20.22 33.34 -18.19
N VAL A 16 19.71 34.57 -18.27
CA VAL A 16 18.42 34.94 -17.64
C VAL A 16 17.28 34.15 -18.28
N THR A 17 17.21 34.08 -19.61
CA THR A 17 16.19 33.29 -20.31
C THR A 17 16.30 31.81 -19.98
N PHE A 18 17.52 31.26 -19.91
CA PHE A 18 17.72 29.87 -19.49
C PHE A 18 17.16 29.62 -18.09
N THR A 19 17.40 30.53 -17.14
CA THR A 19 16.84 30.38 -15.79
C THR A 19 15.32 30.51 -15.77
N LEU A 20 14.74 31.52 -16.42
CA LEU A 20 13.29 31.74 -16.43
C LEU A 20 12.54 30.59 -17.11
N TYR A 21 12.98 30.20 -18.31
CA TYR A 21 12.36 29.13 -19.09
C TYR A 21 12.62 27.75 -18.48
N GLY A 22 13.76 27.57 -17.80
CA GLY A 22 14.06 26.35 -17.06
C GLY A 22 13.10 26.13 -15.90
N ILE A 23 12.81 27.17 -15.12
CA ILE A 23 11.87 27.09 -13.99
C ILE A 23 10.44 26.89 -14.50
N GLU A 24 10.04 27.60 -15.56
CA GLU A 24 8.73 27.43 -16.20
C GLU A 24 8.52 26.00 -16.72
N GLY A 25 9.54 25.43 -17.38
CA GLY A 25 9.49 24.06 -17.90
C GLY A 25 9.38 22.99 -16.81
N ILE A 26 10.00 23.20 -15.64
CA ILE A 26 9.83 22.32 -14.48
C ILE A 26 8.43 22.52 -13.85
N GLY A 27 7.97 23.77 -13.76
CA GLY A 27 6.65 24.09 -13.22
C GLY A 27 5.51 23.44 -14.00
N SER A 28 5.58 23.45 -15.34
CA SER A 28 4.58 22.80 -16.19
C SER A 28 4.49 21.28 -15.98
N GLN A 29 5.62 20.62 -15.74
CA GLN A 29 5.63 19.17 -15.44
C GLN A 29 5.09 18.88 -14.02
N LEU A 30 5.20 19.81 -13.08
CA LEU A 30 4.70 19.65 -11.71
C LEU A 30 3.19 19.97 -11.58
N GLU A 31 2.58 20.56 -12.61
CA GLU A 31 1.16 20.93 -12.58
C GLU A 31 0.23 19.71 -12.66
N ASP A 32 0.59 18.68 -13.44
CA ASP A 32 -0.17 17.42 -13.53
C ASP A 32 0.68 16.20 -13.11
N PRO A 33 0.90 16.00 -11.80
CA PRO A 33 1.80 14.95 -11.29
C PRO A 33 1.26 13.53 -11.49
N PHE A 34 0.03 13.38 -11.97
CA PHE A 34 -0.68 12.11 -12.12
C PHE A 34 -1.01 11.78 -13.58
N GLY A 35 -0.43 12.52 -14.52
CA GLY A 35 -0.54 12.24 -15.94
C GLY A 35 0.22 10.99 -16.39
N TYR A 36 0.55 10.97 -17.68
CA TYR A 36 1.29 9.87 -18.33
C TYR A 36 2.63 10.33 -18.91
N ASP A 37 3.12 11.51 -18.53
CA ASP A 37 4.43 12.01 -18.93
C ASP A 37 5.55 11.22 -18.24
N ARG A 38 6.76 11.31 -18.78
CA ARG A 38 7.90 10.52 -18.29
C ARG A 38 8.26 10.81 -16.82
N ASN A 39 7.97 12.01 -16.36
CA ASN A 39 8.32 12.48 -15.03
C ASN A 39 7.16 12.39 -14.03
N ASP A 40 6.03 11.81 -14.45
CA ASP A 40 4.83 11.68 -13.63
C ASP A 40 4.90 10.47 -12.69
N ILE A 41 4.07 10.51 -11.66
CA ILE A 41 3.95 9.43 -10.70
C ILE A 41 3.15 8.28 -11.35
N LYS A 42 3.75 7.10 -11.43
CA LYS A 42 3.13 5.90 -12.00
C LYS A 42 2.04 5.34 -11.07
N MET A 43 0.82 5.84 -11.22
CA MET A 43 -0.33 5.39 -10.44
C MET A 43 -0.69 3.92 -10.67
N ASP A 44 -0.57 3.43 -11.90
CA ASP A 44 -0.86 2.03 -12.23
C ASP A 44 0.04 1.05 -11.45
N ALA A 45 1.30 1.42 -11.23
CA ALA A 45 2.23 0.61 -10.44
C ALA A 45 1.83 0.59 -8.97
N ILE A 46 1.51 1.75 -8.39
CA ILE A 46 1.09 1.87 -6.98
C ILE A 46 -0.20 1.08 -6.74
N VAL A 47 -1.17 1.20 -7.64
CA VAL A 47 -2.45 0.46 -7.55
C VAL A 47 -2.21 -1.04 -7.70
N GLY A 48 -1.32 -1.45 -8.62
CA GLY A 48 -0.95 -2.85 -8.80
C GLY A 48 -0.30 -3.46 -7.55
N ASP A 49 0.61 -2.72 -6.92
CA ASP A 49 1.29 -3.14 -5.69
C ASP A 49 0.28 -3.27 -4.54
N ALA A 50 -0.57 -2.27 -4.34
CA ALA A 50 -1.60 -2.28 -3.30
C ALA A 50 -2.59 -3.44 -3.48
N LYS A 51 -3.00 -3.73 -4.73
CA LYS A 51 -3.86 -4.87 -5.02
C LYS A 51 -3.19 -6.19 -4.65
N THR A 52 -1.92 -6.34 -5.01
CA THR A 52 -1.14 -7.54 -4.70
C THR A 52 -1.02 -7.75 -3.19
N GLU A 53 -0.73 -6.69 -2.45
CA GLU A 53 -0.64 -6.73 -0.98
C GLU A 53 -1.97 -7.17 -0.35
N ILE A 54 -3.09 -6.59 -0.77
CA ILE A 54 -4.43 -6.95 -0.30
C ILE A 54 -4.75 -8.42 -0.62
N ASP A 55 -4.44 -8.88 -1.83
CA ASP A 55 -4.69 -10.26 -2.24
C ASP A 55 -3.90 -11.26 -1.38
N VAL A 56 -2.64 -10.94 -1.06
CA VAL A 56 -1.80 -11.75 -0.16
C VAL A 56 -2.41 -11.79 1.25
N VAL A 57 -2.73 -10.64 1.83
CA VAL A 57 -3.34 -10.54 3.17
C VAL A 57 -4.64 -11.36 3.24
N LEU A 58 -5.51 -11.21 2.25
CA LEU A 58 -6.77 -11.96 2.17
C LEU A 58 -6.54 -13.47 1.99
N SER A 59 -5.52 -13.85 1.23
CA SER A 59 -5.19 -15.27 1.01
C SER A 59 -4.72 -15.95 2.30
N GLU A 60 -3.86 -15.30 3.08
CA GLU A 60 -3.39 -15.82 4.36
C GLU A 60 -4.52 -15.83 5.40
N TRP A 61 -5.34 -14.78 5.46
CA TRP A 61 -6.51 -14.78 6.34
C TRP A 61 -7.47 -15.95 6.03
N ARG A 62 -7.77 -16.20 4.75
CA ARG A 62 -8.58 -17.36 4.33
C ARG A 62 -7.92 -18.71 4.64
N ARG A 63 -6.59 -18.78 4.66
CA ARG A 63 -5.85 -19.99 5.02
C ARG A 63 -5.96 -20.26 6.51
N VAL A 64 -5.77 -19.24 7.34
CA VAL A 64 -5.92 -19.30 8.80
C VAL A 64 -7.35 -19.68 9.19
N MET A 65 -8.36 -19.04 8.59
CA MET A 65 -9.77 -19.35 8.88
C MET A 65 -10.11 -20.81 8.55
N ARG A 66 -9.58 -21.35 7.44
CA ARG A 66 -9.76 -22.77 7.10
C ARG A 66 -9.10 -23.71 8.10
N SER A 67 -7.89 -23.40 8.58
CA SER A 67 -7.25 -24.25 9.60
C SER A 67 -8.04 -24.25 10.91
N VAL A 68 -8.64 -23.11 11.30
CA VAL A 68 -9.49 -23.02 12.49
C VAL A 68 -10.74 -23.88 12.34
N GLU A 69 -11.41 -23.85 11.19
CA GLU A 69 -12.62 -24.66 10.97
C GLU A 69 -12.34 -26.17 10.86
N VAL A 70 -11.18 -26.56 10.34
CA VAL A 70 -10.78 -27.97 10.33
C VAL A 70 -10.50 -28.45 11.75
N ASP A 71 -9.78 -27.66 12.55
CA ASP A 71 -9.44 -28.03 13.93
C ASP A 71 -10.70 -28.19 14.82
N SER A 72 -11.71 -27.32 14.65
CA SER A 72 -12.97 -27.45 15.37
C SER A 72 -13.76 -28.71 14.97
N ARG A 73 -13.83 -29.04 13.67
CA ARG A 73 -14.51 -30.26 13.19
C ARG A 73 -13.80 -31.54 13.60
N VAL A 74 -12.46 -31.57 13.58
CA VAL A 74 -11.66 -32.73 14.02
C VAL A 74 -11.89 -33.00 15.51
N ARG A 75 -12.03 -31.94 16.32
CA ARG A 75 -12.25 -32.04 17.76
C ARG A 75 -13.67 -32.48 18.13
N GLU A 76 -14.69 -32.06 17.40
CA GLU A 76 -16.05 -32.62 17.53
C GLU A 76 -16.11 -34.12 17.18
N GLN A 77 -15.32 -34.56 16.21
CA GLN A 77 -15.32 -35.96 15.76
C GLN A 77 -14.54 -36.88 16.70
N THR A 78 -13.53 -36.37 17.42
CA THR A 78 -12.71 -37.12 18.38
C THR A 78 -13.29 -37.14 19.80
N ASP A 79 -14.19 -36.23 20.16
CA ASP A 79 -14.91 -36.26 21.46
C ASP A 79 -16.12 -37.23 21.46
N GLY A 80 -16.50 -37.78 20.30
CA GLY A 80 -17.61 -38.74 20.16
C GLY A 80 -17.25 -40.21 20.41
N SER A 81 -15.95 -40.54 20.49
CA SER A 81 -15.47 -41.91 20.69
C SER A 81 -14.26 -41.92 21.61
N ASP A 82 -14.43 -42.50 22.79
CA ASP A 82 -13.40 -42.87 23.78
C ASP A 82 -12.93 -41.79 24.77
N ALA A 83 -13.60 -41.75 25.93
CA ALA A 83 -13.07 -41.13 27.15
C ALA A 83 -11.84 -41.91 27.65
N PRO A 84 -10.81 -41.20 28.14
CA PRO A 84 -10.70 -41.09 29.60
C PRO A 84 -10.45 -39.66 30.08
N LYS A 85 -11.13 -39.34 31.18
CA LYS A 85 -10.94 -38.13 31.97
C LYS A 85 -9.55 -38.16 32.60
N ASN A 86 -8.70 -37.18 32.29
CA ASN A 86 -7.80 -36.51 33.23
C ASN A 86 -6.90 -35.49 32.52
N GLY A 87 -6.90 -34.25 33.03
CA GLY A 87 -5.83 -33.28 32.78
C GLY A 87 -6.30 -32.01 32.10
N ALA A 88 -6.55 -30.98 32.92
CA ALA A 88 -6.54 -29.55 32.61
C ALA A 88 -6.97 -29.16 31.19
N GLU A 89 -8.24 -28.77 31.08
CA GLU A 89 -8.86 -28.09 29.94
C GLU A 89 -7.90 -27.04 29.35
N THR A 90 -7.19 -27.41 28.28
CA THR A 90 -6.48 -26.45 27.44
C THR A 90 -7.54 -25.72 26.64
N ALA A 91 -8.16 -24.73 27.28
CA ALA A 91 -9.07 -23.79 26.66
C ALA A 91 -8.35 -23.20 25.44
N PHE A 92 -8.81 -23.56 24.25
CA PHE A 92 -8.28 -23.03 23.00
C PHE A 92 -8.47 -21.51 23.02
N ILE A 93 -7.37 -20.77 23.05
CA ILE A 93 -7.38 -19.32 22.90
C ILE A 93 -7.36 -19.08 21.39
N PRO A 94 -8.50 -18.67 20.78
CA PRO A 94 -8.47 -18.30 19.38
C PRO A 94 -7.42 -17.20 19.18
N PRO A 95 -6.62 -17.27 18.10
CA PRO A 95 -5.64 -16.21 17.81
C PRO A 95 -6.38 -14.87 17.78
N ASP A 96 -5.84 -13.87 18.48
CA ASP A 96 -6.43 -12.54 18.61
C ASP A 96 -6.66 -11.94 17.21
N MET A 97 -7.87 -12.07 16.69
CA MET A 97 -8.32 -11.31 15.53
C MET A 97 -8.88 -10.00 16.06
N PHE A 98 -8.29 -8.88 15.65
CA PHE A 98 -8.58 -7.49 16.07
C PHE A 98 -10.05 -7.03 15.95
N LEU A 99 -10.98 -7.92 15.60
CA LEU A 99 -12.42 -7.69 15.52
C LEU A 99 -13.11 -8.31 16.74
N LYS A 100 -13.09 -7.61 17.88
CA LYS A 100 -14.09 -7.86 18.93
C LYS A 100 -15.44 -7.41 18.41
N VAL A 101 -16.23 -8.35 17.90
CA VAL A 101 -17.64 -8.12 17.59
C VAL A 101 -18.32 -7.68 18.88
N ARG A 102 -18.56 -6.37 19.00
CA ARG A 102 -19.28 -5.79 20.13
C ARG A 102 -20.74 -6.23 19.98
N ALA A 103 -21.15 -7.20 20.78
CA ALA A 103 -22.56 -7.55 20.91
C ALA A 103 -23.34 -6.29 21.30
N MET A 104 -24.20 -5.82 20.40
CA MET A 104 -25.12 -4.73 20.64
C MET A 104 -26.26 -5.32 21.48
N ARG A 105 -26.32 -4.90 22.75
CA ARG A 105 -27.33 -5.34 23.73
C ARG A 105 -28.64 -4.60 23.52
#